data_AF-A0A1H3W3L6-F1
#
_entry.id   AF-A0A1H3W3L6-F1
#
_cell.length_a   1.000
_cell.length_b   1.000
_cell.length_c   1.000
_cell.angle_alpha   90.00
_cell.angle_beta   90.00
_cell.angle_gamma   90.00
#
_symmetry.space_group_name_H-M   'P 1'
#
loop_
_entity.id
_entity.type
_entity.pdbx_description
1 polymer ?
#
loop_
_entity_poly.entity_id
_entity_poly.type
_entity_poly.pdbx_seq_one_letter_code
_entity_poly.pdbx_strand_id
1 'polypeptide(L)'
;MSCHASDGSGTGPNSGPELWGENSFNDGAGMTYLSKMAGFVKRNMPIGQENSLTDQEAADVSAYILSHERPLYQNHEKDFPHGGRPDDQMNKERREQIRNGNFDWSTIDNIVMPSEQN
;
A
#
# COMPACT_ATOMS: atom_id res chain seq x y z
N MET A 1 3.18 -6.60 -16.38
CA MET A 1 2.05 -5.63 -16.42
C MET A 1 0.78 -6.23 -17.04
N SER A 2 0.46 -7.51 -16.81
CA SER A 2 -0.68 -8.16 -17.51
C SER A 2 -2.02 -8.07 -16.76
N CYS A 3 -2.03 -7.81 -15.45
CA CYS A 3 -3.27 -7.86 -14.65
C CYS A 3 -3.76 -6.46 -14.23
N HIS A 4 -2.88 -5.62 -13.68
CA HIS A 4 -3.25 -4.30 -13.15
C HIS A 4 -3.05 -3.12 -14.11
N ALA A 5 -2.92 -3.41 -15.41
CA ALA A 5 -2.46 -2.47 -16.44
C ALA A 5 -1.06 -1.88 -16.12
N SER A 6 -0.52 -1.07 -17.03
CA SER A 6 0.78 -0.40 -16.84
C SER A 6 0.68 0.86 -15.99
N ASP A 7 -0.50 1.49 -15.97
CA ASP A 7 -0.83 2.73 -15.28
C ASP A 7 -1.66 2.50 -14.00
N GLY A 8 -1.85 1.23 -13.59
CA GLY A 8 -2.57 0.85 -12.38
C GLY A 8 -4.09 0.93 -12.48
N SER A 9 -4.65 1.29 -13.64
CA SER A 9 -6.11 1.40 -13.85
C SER A 9 -6.84 0.06 -13.72
N GLY A 10 -6.09 -1.04 -13.70
CA GLY A 10 -6.67 -2.38 -13.71
C GLY A 10 -7.15 -2.83 -15.08
N THR A 11 -7.49 -4.11 -15.18
CA THR A 11 -8.12 -4.74 -16.34
C THR A 11 -9.55 -5.22 -16.05
N GLY A 12 -10.00 -5.09 -14.80
CA GLY A 12 -11.35 -5.43 -14.36
C GLY A 12 -11.40 -5.81 -12.87
N PRO A 13 -12.58 -5.81 -12.23
CA PRO A 13 -12.71 -6.01 -10.78
C PRO A 13 -12.12 -7.33 -10.27
N ASN A 14 -12.23 -8.39 -11.08
CA ASN A 14 -11.77 -9.75 -10.74
C ASN A 14 -10.56 -10.22 -11.54
N SER A 15 -10.18 -9.52 -12.61
CA SER A 15 -9.03 -9.86 -13.47
C SER A 15 -7.78 -9.06 -13.14
N GLY A 16 -7.94 -7.98 -12.39
CA GLY A 16 -6.87 -7.11 -11.93
C GLY A 16 -7.47 -5.75 -11.58
N PRO A 17 -7.90 -5.54 -10.33
CA PRO A 17 -8.56 -4.30 -9.92
C PRO A 17 -7.61 -3.09 -10.00
N GLU A 18 -8.21 -1.90 -10.01
CA GLU A 18 -7.50 -0.63 -9.97
C GLU A 18 -6.72 -0.48 -8.64
N LEU A 19 -5.41 -0.22 -8.71
CA LEU A 19 -4.51 -0.18 -7.54
C LEU A 19 -4.47 1.21 -6.88
N TRP A 20 -4.79 2.24 -7.64
CA TRP A 20 -4.87 3.66 -7.26
C TRP A 20 -5.74 4.40 -8.27
N GLY A 21 -6.17 5.63 -7.96
CA GLY A 21 -7.16 6.35 -8.75
C GLY A 21 -8.59 6.23 -8.20
N GLU A 22 -9.53 6.91 -8.83
CA GLU A 22 -10.86 7.22 -8.28
C GLU A 22 -11.70 5.97 -7.95
N ASN A 23 -11.50 4.84 -8.64
CA ASN A 23 -12.26 3.62 -8.35
C ASN A 23 -11.47 2.57 -7.54
N SER A 24 -10.31 2.96 -7.01
CA SER A 24 -9.56 2.13 -6.07
C SER A 24 -10.05 2.32 -4.62
N PHE A 25 -9.41 1.63 -3.69
CA PHE A 25 -9.67 1.79 -2.26
C PHE A 25 -9.23 3.19 -1.78
N ASN A 26 -10.00 3.75 -0.84
CA ASN A 26 -9.75 5.06 -0.25
C ASN A 26 -8.57 5.06 0.74
N ASP A 27 -8.14 6.24 1.15
CA ASP A 27 -6.99 6.42 2.05
C ASP A 27 -7.27 6.09 3.53
N GLY A 28 -8.50 5.72 3.90
CA GLY A 28 -8.87 5.16 5.20
C GLY A 28 -8.87 3.63 5.24
N ALA A 29 -8.71 2.96 4.09
CA ALA A 29 -8.72 1.50 4.03
C ALA A 29 -7.51 0.89 4.76
N GLY A 30 -7.69 -0.27 5.38
CA GLY A 30 -6.60 -0.99 6.05
C GLY A 30 -5.43 -1.38 5.12
N MET A 31 -5.60 -1.27 3.81
CA MET A 31 -4.55 -1.55 2.83
C MET A 31 -3.61 -0.36 2.59
N THR A 32 -3.88 0.81 3.19
CA THR A 32 -3.01 1.99 3.06
C THR A 32 -1.78 1.95 3.97
N TYR A 33 -1.67 0.91 4.81
CA TYR A 33 -0.54 0.69 5.70
C TYR A 33 0.51 -0.14 4.96
N LEU A 34 1.75 0.36 4.92
CA LEU A 34 2.80 -0.22 4.08
C LEU A 34 3.09 -1.67 4.46
N SER A 35 3.20 -1.97 5.76
CA SER A 35 3.43 -3.33 6.27
C SER A 35 2.31 -4.30 5.87
N LYS A 36 1.04 -3.86 5.97
CA LYS A 36 -0.12 -4.67 5.60
C LYS A 36 -0.16 -4.96 4.10
N MET A 37 0.12 -3.94 3.28
CA MET A 37 0.18 -4.13 1.83
C MET A 37 1.35 -5.02 1.44
N ALA A 38 2.55 -4.81 1.99
CA ALA A 38 3.71 -5.64 1.73
C ALA A 38 3.44 -7.11 2.08
N GLY A 39 2.83 -7.36 3.24
CA GLY A 39 2.43 -8.71 3.65
C GLY A 39 1.33 -9.31 2.77
N PHE A 40 0.42 -8.51 2.21
CA PHE A 40 -0.57 -8.98 1.25
C PHE A 40 0.09 -9.33 -0.09
N VAL A 41 0.91 -8.43 -0.62
CA VAL A 41 1.65 -8.59 -1.89
C VAL A 41 2.55 -9.82 -1.82
N LYS A 42 3.39 -9.94 -0.78
CA LYS A 42 4.28 -11.10 -0.58
C LYS A 42 3.52 -12.43 -0.64
N ARG A 43 2.37 -12.52 0.03
CA ARG A 43 1.63 -13.78 0.20
C ARG A 43 0.69 -14.12 -0.95
N ASN A 44 0.23 -13.14 -1.72
CA ASN A 44 -0.86 -13.33 -2.67
C ASN A 44 -0.55 -12.82 -4.09
N MET A 45 0.59 -12.15 -4.28
CA MET A 45 0.99 -11.58 -5.56
C MET A 45 2.43 -11.98 -5.92
N PRO A 46 2.70 -12.26 -7.21
CA PRO A 46 1.72 -12.41 -8.29
C PRO A 46 0.81 -13.63 -8.09
N ILE A 47 -0.41 -13.59 -8.64
CA ILE A 47 -1.35 -14.73 -8.56
C ILE A 47 -0.70 -15.99 -9.14
N GLY A 48 -0.73 -17.11 -8.40
CA GLY A 48 -0.10 -18.38 -8.78
C GLY A 48 1.42 -18.41 -8.60
N GLN A 49 1.99 -17.36 -8.00
CA GLN A 49 3.40 -17.22 -7.63
C GLN A 49 3.51 -16.69 -6.19
N GLU A 50 2.70 -17.22 -5.29
CA GLU A 50 2.68 -16.80 -3.89
C GLU A 50 4.07 -16.93 -3.26
N ASN A 51 4.47 -15.93 -2.47
CA ASN A 51 5.78 -15.84 -1.80
C ASN A 51 7.00 -15.74 -2.72
N SER A 52 6.82 -15.55 -4.03
CA SER A 52 7.94 -15.47 -4.99
C SER A 52 8.79 -14.21 -4.86
N LEU A 53 8.21 -13.11 -4.37
CA LEU A 53 8.92 -11.84 -4.15
C LEU A 53 9.73 -11.90 -2.86
N THR A 54 10.90 -11.29 -2.79
CA THR A 54 11.59 -11.02 -1.51
C THR A 54 10.78 -10.04 -0.67
N ASP A 55 11.06 -9.97 0.63
CA ASP A 55 10.37 -9.03 1.52
C ASP A 55 10.62 -7.57 1.10
N GLN A 56 11.84 -7.27 0.64
CA GLN A 56 12.19 -5.95 0.10
C GLN A 56 11.42 -5.65 -1.20
N GLU A 57 11.34 -6.58 -2.14
CA GLU A 57 10.58 -6.37 -3.39
C GLU A 57 9.09 -6.16 -3.11
N ALA A 58 8.52 -6.92 -2.17
CA ALA A 58 7.12 -6.75 -1.78
C ALA A 58 6.88 -5.38 -1.13
N ALA A 59 7.80 -4.92 -0.29
CA ALA A 59 7.77 -3.59 0.29
C ALA A 59 7.90 -2.47 -0.76
N ASP A 60 8.88 -2.57 -1.67
CA ASP A 60 9.13 -1.56 -2.70
C ASP A 60 7.93 -1.41 -3.64
N VAL A 61 7.35 -2.53 -4.08
CA VAL A 61 6.14 -2.52 -4.93
C VAL A 61 4.95 -1.91 -4.17
N SER A 62 4.80 -2.24 -2.88
CA SER A 62 3.73 -1.69 -2.05
C SER A 62 3.89 -0.18 -1.84
N ALA A 63 5.10 0.29 -1.58
CA ALA A 63 5.42 1.70 -1.47
C ALA A 63 5.09 2.45 -2.77
N TYR A 64 5.45 1.86 -3.93
CA TYR A 64 5.10 2.40 -5.23
C TYR A 64 3.57 2.51 -5.41
N ILE A 65 2.81 1.44 -5.15
CA ILE A 65 1.33 1.45 -5.24
C ILE A 65 0.72 2.53 -4.34
N LEU A 66 1.22 2.65 -3.11
CA LEU A 66 0.70 3.57 -2.12
C LEU A 66 1.11 5.03 -2.34
N SER A 67 2.14 5.30 -3.13
CA SER A 67 2.56 6.67 -3.48
C SER A 67 1.58 7.41 -4.41
N HIS A 68 0.64 6.70 -5.02
CA HIS A 68 -0.32 7.26 -5.97
C HIS A 68 -1.57 7.84 -5.28
N GLU A 69 -2.26 8.74 -6.00
CA GLU A 69 -3.51 9.34 -5.53
C GLU A 69 -4.64 8.33 -5.46
N ARG A 70 -5.56 8.54 -4.51
CA ARG A 70 -6.73 7.69 -4.27
C ARG A 70 -7.79 8.48 -3.49
N PRO A 71 -9.05 8.03 -3.46
CA PRO A 71 -10.14 8.74 -2.80
C PRO A 71 -9.85 9.03 -1.32
N LEU A 72 -10.30 10.19 -0.84
CA LEU A 72 -10.16 10.58 0.56
C LEU A 72 -11.34 10.06 1.39
N TYR A 73 -11.04 9.35 2.45
CA TYR A 73 -12.00 8.99 3.48
C TYR A 73 -12.25 10.19 4.40
N GLN A 74 -13.51 10.56 4.62
CA GLN A 74 -13.85 11.81 5.31
C GLN A 74 -13.76 11.71 6.85
N ASN A 75 -13.73 10.51 7.42
CA ASN A 75 -13.87 10.30 8.87
C ASN A 75 -12.59 9.83 9.56
N HIS A 76 -11.40 10.21 9.06
CA HIS A 76 -10.10 9.83 9.65
C HIS A 76 -10.00 10.09 11.17
N GLU A 77 -10.65 11.16 11.65
CA GLU A 77 -10.67 11.56 13.06
C GLU A 77 -11.32 10.52 13.98
N LYS A 78 -12.20 9.67 13.43
CA LYS A 78 -13.01 8.70 14.18
C LYS A 78 -12.54 7.26 14.03
N ASP A 79 -11.52 7.00 13.20
CA ASP A 79 -11.06 5.64 12.93
C ASP A 79 -10.31 5.02 14.13
N PHE A 80 -9.65 5.86 14.93
CA PHE A 80 -8.87 5.43 16.10
C PHE A 80 -9.22 6.29 17.33
N PRO A 81 -10.45 6.20 17.87
CA PRO A 81 -10.92 7.06 18.97
C PRO A 81 -10.17 6.83 20.29
N HIS A 82 -9.44 5.72 20.39
CA HIS A 82 -8.62 5.35 21.56
C HIS A 82 -7.12 5.30 21.24
N GLY A 83 -6.69 5.86 20.11
CA GLY A 83 -5.32 5.74 19.63
C GLY A 83 -5.01 4.35 19.07
N GLY A 84 -3.71 4.00 18.99
CA GLY A 84 -3.25 2.72 18.44
C GLY A 84 -3.25 2.64 16.91
N ARG A 85 -3.31 3.79 16.24
CA ARG A 85 -3.10 3.87 14.78
C ARG A 85 -1.68 3.43 14.47
N PRO A 86 -1.47 2.43 13.60
CA PRO A 86 -0.13 2.09 13.12
C PRO A 86 0.51 3.30 12.44
N ASP A 87 1.80 3.47 12.63
CA ASP A 87 2.58 4.62 12.19
C ASP A 87 3.08 4.50 10.75
N ASP A 88 2.77 3.40 10.04
CA ASP A 88 3.23 3.09 8.69
C ASP A 88 2.18 3.38 7.59
N GLN A 89 1.15 4.16 7.92
CA GLN A 89 0.13 4.53 6.94
C GLN A 89 0.64 5.53 5.91
N MET A 90 0.42 5.25 4.63
CA MET A 90 0.66 6.16 3.52
C MET A 90 -0.51 7.14 3.33
N ASN A 91 -0.63 8.08 4.28
CA ASN A 91 -1.67 9.11 4.26
C ASN A 91 -1.43 10.17 3.17
N LYS A 92 -2.34 11.14 3.03
CA LYS A 92 -2.24 12.22 2.04
C LYS A 92 -0.94 13.03 2.16
N GLU A 93 -0.54 13.42 3.37
CA GLU A 93 0.67 14.21 3.62
C GLU A 93 1.94 13.48 3.16
N ARG A 94 2.07 12.19 3.52
CA ARG A 94 3.22 11.38 3.08
C ARG A 94 3.27 11.21 1.57
N ARG A 95 2.13 11.03 0.91
CA ARG A 95 2.06 10.97 -0.56
C ARG A 95 2.50 12.27 -1.22
N GLU A 96 2.11 13.42 -0.65
CA GLU A 96 2.58 14.74 -1.10
C GLU A 96 4.09 14.89 -0.92
N GLN A 97 4.64 14.48 0.23
CA GLN A 97 6.09 14.49 0.48
C GLN A 97 6.85 13.59 -0.52
N ILE A 98 6.33 12.40 -0.83
CA ILE A 98 6.92 11.49 -1.81
C ILE A 98 6.95 12.13 -3.20
N ARG A 99 5.83 12.71 -3.64
CA ARG A 99 5.74 13.40 -4.94
C ARG A 99 6.74 14.54 -5.06
N ASN A 100 6.96 15.26 -3.96
CA ASN A 100 7.88 16.38 -3.91
C ASN A 100 9.35 15.94 -3.72
N GLY A 101 9.62 14.64 -3.58
CA GLY A 101 10.97 14.11 -3.35
C GLY A 101 11.53 14.39 -1.95
N ASN A 102 10.67 14.76 -0.99
CA ASN A 102 11.07 15.19 0.35
C ASN A 102 10.70 14.17 1.44
N PHE A 103 10.31 12.95 1.05
CA PHE A 103 9.92 11.92 1.99
C PHE A 103 11.14 11.15 2.52
N ASP A 104 11.28 11.09 3.84
CA ASP A 104 12.30 10.30 4.51
C ASP A 104 11.76 8.89 4.78
N TRP A 105 12.15 7.94 3.92
CA TRP A 105 11.77 6.55 4.02
C TRP A 105 12.32 5.84 5.26
N SER A 106 13.33 6.39 5.93
CA SER A 106 13.85 5.82 7.18
C SER A 106 12.89 5.98 8.36
N THR A 107 11.88 6.85 8.22
CA THR A 107 10.88 7.14 9.26
C THR A 107 9.75 6.12 9.34
N ILE A 108 9.66 5.20 8.38
CA ILE A 108 8.71 4.09 8.45
C ILE A 108 9.42 2.91 9.10
N ASP A 109 9.11 2.65 10.36
CA ASP A 109 9.58 1.46 11.05
C ASP A 109 8.94 0.19 10.42
N ASN A 110 9.67 -0.92 10.39
CA ASN A 110 9.16 -2.24 9.98
C ASN A 110 8.67 -2.39 8.53
N ILE A 111 9.24 -1.66 7.55
CA ILE A 111 8.95 -1.90 6.12
C ILE A 111 9.23 -3.36 5.73
N VAL A 112 10.32 -3.92 6.27
CA VAL A 112 10.69 -5.32 6.14
C VAL A 112 10.38 -5.99 7.47
N MET A 113 9.24 -6.69 7.54
CA MET A 113 9.01 -7.64 8.63
C MET A 113 10.15 -8.67 8.56
N PRO A 114 10.92 -8.90 9.63
CA PRO A 114 11.84 -10.03 9.65
C PRO A 114 11.03 -11.28 9.33
N SER A 115 11.58 -12.18 8.52
CA SER A 115 10.96 -13.44 8.09
C SER A 115 10.58 -14.41 9.24
N GLU A 116 10.64 -13.96 10.50
CA GLU A 116 10.60 -14.75 11.73
C GLU A 116 9.46 -14.36 12.69
N GLN A 117 8.38 -13.73 12.21
CA GLN A 117 7.17 -13.57 13.02
C GLN A 117 6.00 -14.30 12.38
N ASN A 118 6.03 -15.62 12.57
CA ASN A 118 4.93 -16.56 12.33
C ASN A 118 4.16 -16.80 13.62
#